data_AF-A0A0R1MVJ0-F1
#
_entry.id   AF-A0A0R1MVJ0-F1
#
_cell.length_a   1.000
_cell.length_b   1.000
_cell.length_c   1.000
_cell.angle_alpha   90.00
_cell.angle_beta   90.00
_cell.angle_gamma   90.00
#
_symmetry.space_group_name_H-M   'P 1'
#
loop_
_entity.id
_entity.type
_entity.pdbx_description
1 polymer ?
#
loop_
_entity_poly.entity_id
_entity_poly.type
_entity_poly.pdbx_seq_one_letter_code
_entity_poly.pdbx_strand_id
1 'polypeptide(L)'
;MTWKRITAIVVGLLVVGLIGWSVFFAGRRNTAVTVTTAKAARQNITATVATTGTIIPTQQANLSGSGVVTAVNVQVGDTVNQGQVLATYNRTTNLTATQAGTVTAVNIQAGQTDNSAAAGKAAITIANLSDLRVQLSLTKSESAQVKKGQRAKLTYLNQTDTGQVASVAPTATTTTSATGASTPTRAAQVTFTKQPTNLVPGFDIDVTITVDSAKNALTIPQEAITYDRNNHPLVFRVVKGKARQTSITTGLQSNTRIAVSEGLAAGDVIILSPSTSLKNGSAVTAK
;
A
#
# COMPACT_ATOMS: atom_id res chain seq x y z
N MET A 1 75.38 4.42 47.69
CA MET A 1 73.92 4.63 47.81
C MET A 1 73.35 3.43 48.57
N THR A 2 72.76 3.62 49.75
CA THR A 2 72.34 2.50 50.60
C THR A 2 71.20 1.71 49.94
N TRP A 3 71.24 0.36 50.00
CA TRP A 3 70.25 -0.55 49.41
C TRP A 3 68.79 -0.14 49.67
N LYS A 4 68.53 0.42 50.86
CA LYS A 4 67.23 0.97 51.28
C LYS A 4 66.68 2.09 50.37
N ARG A 5 67.55 2.87 49.72
CA ARG A 5 67.15 3.95 48.79
C ARG A 5 66.78 3.42 47.41
N ILE A 6 67.42 2.34 46.95
CA ILE A 6 67.13 1.71 45.66
C ILE A 6 65.78 0.97 45.73
N THR A 7 65.53 0.25 46.82
CA THR A 7 64.23 -0.42 47.04
C THR A 7 63.08 0.58 47.11
N ALA A 8 63.28 1.76 47.72
CA ALA A 8 62.25 2.80 47.78
C ALA A 8 61.90 3.36 46.39
N ILE A 9 62.89 3.54 45.51
CA ILE A 9 62.69 4.03 44.15
C ILE A 9 61.94 3.00 43.29
N VAL A 10 62.30 1.72 43.39
CA VAL A 10 61.65 0.63 42.65
C VAL A 10 60.19 0.45 43.08
N VAL A 11 59.90 0.50 44.38
CA VAL A 11 58.53 0.44 44.90
C VAL A 11 57.74 1.67 44.45
N GLY A 12 58.34 2.86 44.47
CA GLY A 12 57.71 4.08 43.94
C GLY A 12 57.34 3.95 42.46
N LEU A 13 58.22 3.41 41.62
CA LEU A 13 57.95 3.21 40.19
C LEU A 13 56.88 2.15 39.94
N LEU A 14 56.83 1.07 40.73
CA LEU A 14 55.76 0.06 40.63
C LEU A 14 54.40 0.62 41.04
N VAL A 15 54.34 1.46 42.07
CA VAL A 15 53.11 2.12 42.50
C VAL A 15 52.64 3.13 41.46
N VAL A 16 53.55 3.94 40.88
CA VAL A 16 53.22 4.86 39.79
C VAL A 16 52.80 4.09 38.53
N GLY A 17 53.42 2.96 38.23
CA GLY A 17 53.04 2.07 37.14
C GLY A 17 51.66 1.44 37.33
N LEU A 18 51.33 0.99 38.55
CA LEU A 18 50.02 0.44 38.90
C LEU A 18 48.92 1.51 38.92
N ILE A 19 49.21 2.70 39.42
CA ILE A 19 48.28 3.84 39.38
C ILE A 19 48.09 4.30 37.93
N GLY A 20 49.16 4.40 37.15
CA GLY A 20 49.10 4.72 35.72
C GLY A 20 48.31 3.68 34.93
N TRP A 21 48.53 2.38 35.20
CA TRP A 21 47.77 1.29 34.60
C TRP A 21 46.30 1.31 35.04
N SER A 22 46.03 1.52 36.32
CA SER A 22 44.67 1.63 36.87
C SER A 22 43.91 2.81 36.28
N VAL A 23 44.53 3.98 36.16
CA VAL A 23 43.90 5.18 35.60
C VAL A 23 43.70 5.03 34.09
N PHE A 24 44.67 4.42 33.38
CA PHE A 24 44.56 4.12 31.95
C PHE A 24 43.45 3.09 31.65
N PHE A 25 43.24 2.11 32.53
CA PHE A 25 42.14 1.14 32.41
C PHE A 25 40.80 1.69 32.91
N ALA A 26 40.79 2.49 33.98
CA ALA A 26 39.58 3.08 34.57
C ALA A 26 38.98 4.21 33.71
N GLY A 27 39.77 4.80 32.81
CA GLY A 27 39.32 5.84 31.87
C GLY A 27 38.45 5.34 30.71
N ARG A 28 38.32 4.03 30.48
CA ARG A 28 37.38 3.46 29.49
C ARG A 28 35.97 3.33 30.06
N ARG A 29 35.41 4.42 30.59
CA ARG A 29 33.94 4.53 30.71
C ARG A 29 33.39 4.73 29.30
N ASN A 30 33.23 3.62 28.57
CA ASN A 30 32.44 3.58 27.35
C ASN A 30 31.03 4.05 27.73
N THR A 31 30.66 5.28 27.36
CA THR A 31 29.28 5.76 27.41
C THR A 31 28.48 4.90 26.43
N ALA A 32 27.95 3.80 26.94
CA ALA A 32 27.13 2.88 26.16
C ALA A 32 25.91 3.65 25.68
N VAL A 33 25.68 3.65 24.37
CA VAL A 33 24.52 4.32 23.78
C VAL A 33 23.29 3.48 24.11
N THR A 34 22.28 4.09 24.71
CA THR A 34 21.00 3.42 24.96
C THR A 34 20.25 3.26 23.64
N VAL A 35 19.85 2.03 23.34
CA VAL A 35 19.21 1.68 22.07
C VAL A 35 17.93 0.88 22.30
N THR A 36 16.91 1.12 21.49
CA THR A 36 15.73 0.25 21.44
C THR A 36 16.07 -0.96 20.59
N THR A 37 15.61 -2.15 20.99
CA THR A 37 15.91 -3.38 20.27
C THR A 37 14.67 -4.19 19.94
N ALA A 38 14.77 -5.02 18.90
CA ALA A 38 13.80 -6.05 18.56
C ALA A 38 14.49 -7.38 18.32
N LYS A 39 13.73 -8.48 18.38
CA LYS A 39 14.23 -9.80 17.97
C LYS A 39 13.82 -10.09 16.54
N ALA A 40 14.76 -10.60 15.75
CA ALA A 40 14.45 -11.23 14.48
C ALA A 40 13.64 -12.50 14.75
N ALA A 41 12.45 -12.59 14.16
CA ALA A 41 11.50 -13.66 14.44
C ALA A 41 10.89 -14.19 13.14
N ARG A 42 10.59 -15.50 13.14
CA ARG A 42 9.89 -16.11 12.03
C ARG A 42 8.39 -15.86 12.14
N GLN A 43 7.79 -15.32 11.09
CA GLN A 43 6.35 -15.14 11.00
C GLN A 43 5.90 -15.06 9.55
N ASN A 44 4.58 -15.05 9.36
CA ASN A 44 4.00 -14.83 8.04
C ASN A 44 4.11 -13.34 7.69
N ILE A 45 4.47 -13.05 6.45
CA ILE A 45 4.59 -11.70 5.93
C ILE A 45 3.85 -11.63 4.59
N THR A 46 3.17 -10.50 4.38
CA THR A 46 2.36 -10.27 3.20
C THR A 46 2.73 -8.90 2.64
N ALA A 47 3.07 -8.84 1.35
CA ALA A 47 3.21 -7.59 0.63
C ALA A 47 1.86 -7.18 0.06
N THR A 48 1.57 -5.89 0.13
CA THR A 48 0.30 -5.34 -0.32
C THR A 48 0.50 -4.10 -1.16
N VAL A 49 -0.36 -3.92 -2.16
CA VAL A 49 -0.56 -2.65 -2.86
C VAL A 49 -1.82 -2.01 -2.33
N ALA A 50 -1.71 -0.81 -1.75
CA ALA A 50 -2.82 -0.01 -1.29
C ALA A 50 -3.11 1.09 -2.32
N THR A 51 -4.33 1.15 -2.81
CA THR A 51 -4.78 2.08 -3.84
C THR A 51 -6.25 2.41 -3.64
N THR A 52 -6.78 3.35 -4.41
CA THR A 52 -8.19 3.71 -4.41
C THR A 52 -8.78 3.34 -5.76
N GLY A 53 -10.04 2.90 -5.75
CA GLY A 53 -10.80 2.59 -6.96
C GLY A 53 -12.17 3.23 -6.93
N THR A 54 -12.88 3.15 -8.05
CA THR A 54 -14.26 3.62 -8.16
C THR A 54 -15.19 2.43 -8.32
N ILE A 55 -16.30 2.44 -7.59
CA ILE A 55 -17.35 1.41 -7.70
C ILE A 55 -18.10 1.64 -9.02
N ILE A 56 -18.14 0.62 -9.88
CA ILE A 56 -18.82 0.68 -11.17
C ILE A 56 -19.77 -0.50 -11.34
N PRO A 57 -20.91 -0.33 -12.04
CA PRO A 57 -21.72 -1.45 -12.47
C PRO A 57 -20.98 -2.25 -13.56
N THR A 58 -21.11 -3.58 -13.54
CA THR A 58 -20.50 -4.44 -14.56
C THR A 58 -21.14 -4.24 -15.93
N GLN A 59 -22.42 -3.89 -15.98
CA GLN A 59 -23.16 -3.61 -17.21
C GLN A 59 -23.86 -2.26 -17.10
N GLN A 60 -23.57 -1.38 -18.04
CA GLN A 60 -24.20 -0.07 -18.16
C GLN A 60 -24.52 0.21 -19.64
N ALA A 61 -25.75 0.62 -19.91
CA ALA A 61 -26.20 1.09 -21.19
C ALA A 61 -26.45 2.61 -21.13
N ASN A 62 -25.71 3.34 -21.95
CA ASN A 62 -25.89 4.76 -22.19
C ASN A 62 -26.75 4.91 -23.44
N LEU A 63 -28.00 5.36 -23.27
CA LEU A 63 -28.96 5.49 -24.35
C LEU A 63 -28.99 6.94 -24.82
N SER A 64 -28.83 7.14 -26.12
CA SER A 64 -28.89 8.46 -26.75
C SER A 64 -30.16 8.57 -27.60
N GLY A 65 -30.77 9.73 -27.62
CA GLY A 65 -31.85 10.06 -28.55
C GLY A 65 -31.60 11.39 -29.25
N SER A 66 -32.51 11.74 -30.15
CA SER A 66 -32.43 13.00 -30.91
C SER A 66 -33.82 13.51 -31.25
N GLY A 67 -34.00 14.83 -31.17
CA GLY A 67 -35.26 15.52 -31.45
C GLY A 67 -35.97 16.02 -30.21
N VAL A 68 -37.25 16.39 -30.37
CA VAL A 68 -38.09 16.89 -29.28
C VAL A 68 -38.70 15.72 -28.53
N VAL A 69 -38.47 15.68 -27.22
CA VAL A 69 -38.99 14.67 -26.31
C VAL A 69 -40.46 14.96 -26.05
N THR A 70 -41.34 14.03 -26.39
CA THR A 70 -42.79 14.16 -26.15
C THR A 70 -43.19 13.60 -24.80
N ALA A 71 -42.56 12.51 -24.36
CA ALA A 71 -42.82 11.89 -23.08
C ALA A 71 -41.55 11.23 -22.51
N VAL A 72 -41.46 11.21 -21.18
CA VAL A 72 -40.47 10.46 -20.42
C VAL A 72 -41.23 9.56 -19.45
N ASN A 73 -41.07 8.25 -19.57
CA ASN A 73 -41.87 7.24 -18.88
C ASN A 73 -41.15 6.62 -17.67
N VAL A 74 -39.97 7.14 -17.33
CA VAL A 74 -39.12 6.60 -16.26
C VAL A 74 -38.45 7.71 -15.46
N GLN A 75 -38.10 7.39 -14.23
CA GLN A 75 -37.38 8.24 -13.29
C GLN A 75 -36.12 7.54 -12.80
N VAL A 76 -35.20 8.31 -12.21
CA VAL A 76 -34.01 7.76 -11.57
C VAL A 76 -34.44 6.86 -10.41
N GLY A 77 -33.93 5.62 -10.39
CA GLY A 77 -34.30 4.59 -9.43
C GLY A 77 -35.29 3.55 -9.98
N ASP A 78 -35.94 3.81 -11.11
CA ASP A 78 -36.87 2.86 -11.71
C ASP A 78 -36.16 1.60 -12.21
N THR A 79 -36.78 0.45 -11.99
CA THR A 79 -36.36 -0.81 -12.60
C THR A 79 -37.04 -0.98 -13.94
N VAL A 80 -36.27 -1.29 -14.98
CA VAL A 80 -36.74 -1.42 -16.35
C VAL A 80 -36.36 -2.77 -16.95
N ASN A 81 -37.21 -3.29 -17.83
CA ASN A 81 -36.95 -4.50 -18.60
C ASN A 81 -36.39 -4.16 -19.99
N GLN A 82 -35.62 -5.07 -20.58
CA GLN A 82 -35.17 -4.93 -21.96
C GLN A 82 -36.38 -4.75 -22.90
N GLY A 83 -36.30 -3.77 -23.80
CA GLY A 83 -37.36 -3.40 -24.75
C GLY A 83 -38.40 -2.42 -24.19
N GLN A 84 -38.40 -2.13 -22.89
CA GLN A 84 -39.34 -1.16 -22.30
C GLN A 84 -39.13 0.24 -22.89
N VAL A 85 -40.22 0.93 -23.24
CA VAL A 85 -40.18 2.31 -23.74
C VAL A 85 -39.90 3.26 -22.59
N LEU A 86 -38.77 3.96 -22.65
CA LEU A 86 -38.30 4.88 -21.63
C LEU A 86 -38.69 6.33 -21.94
N ALA A 87 -38.67 6.70 -23.22
CA ALA A 87 -39.04 8.03 -23.69
C ALA A 87 -39.52 7.95 -25.15
N THR A 88 -40.28 8.96 -25.57
CA THR A 88 -40.81 9.09 -26.93
C THR A 88 -40.42 10.43 -27.52
N TYR A 89 -40.11 10.46 -28.81
CA TYR A 89 -39.72 11.65 -29.56
C TYR A 89 -40.78 12.02 -30.61
N ASN A 90 -40.75 13.26 -31.12
CA ASN A 90 -41.75 13.85 -32.04
C ASN A 90 -41.86 13.23 -33.45
N ARG A 91 -41.30 12.03 -33.67
CA ARG A 91 -41.38 11.25 -34.91
C ARG A 91 -41.75 9.78 -34.67
N THR A 92 -42.52 9.51 -33.60
CA THR A 92 -42.88 8.15 -33.15
C THR A 92 -41.66 7.25 -32.83
N THR A 93 -40.47 7.82 -32.74
CA THR A 93 -39.27 7.12 -32.31
C THR A 93 -39.31 6.93 -30.80
N ASN A 94 -39.31 5.68 -30.36
CA ASN A 94 -39.23 5.32 -28.95
C ASN A 94 -37.79 5.02 -28.57
N LEU A 95 -37.33 5.64 -27.49
CA LEU A 95 -36.11 5.24 -26.82
C LEU A 95 -36.45 4.06 -25.92
N THR A 96 -35.88 2.89 -26.23
CA THR A 96 -36.15 1.65 -25.49
C THR A 96 -34.93 1.21 -24.71
N ALA A 97 -35.17 0.51 -23.60
CA ALA A 97 -34.12 -0.10 -22.80
C ALA A 97 -33.40 -1.21 -23.60
N THR A 98 -32.10 -1.08 -23.81
CA THR A 98 -31.30 -2.12 -24.48
C THR A 98 -31.02 -3.33 -23.58
N GLN A 99 -31.18 -3.17 -22.27
CA GLN A 99 -30.98 -4.18 -21.24
C GLN A 99 -31.91 -3.95 -20.06
N ALA A 100 -32.15 -4.99 -19.27
CA ALA A 100 -32.79 -4.83 -17.97
C ALA A 100 -31.82 -4.18 -16.95
N GLY A 101 -32.36 -3.42 -16.01
CA GLY A 101 -31.57 -2.79 -14.96
C GLY A 101 -32.29 -1.66 -14.27
N THR A 102 -31.53 -0.82 -13.56
CA THR A 102 -32.04 0.36 -12.86
C THR A 102 -31.63 1.62 -13.62
N VAL A 103 -32.57 2.55 -13.77
CA VAL A 103 -32.30 3.87 -14.36
C VAL A 103 -31.46 4.69 -13.38
N THR A 104 -30.22 5.01 -13.75
CA THR A 104 -29.28 5.75 -12.90
C THR A 104 -29.17 7.22 -13.28
N ALA A 105 -29.57 7.60 -14.49
CA ALA A 105 -29.63 9.00 -14.92
C ALA A 105 -30.72 9.20 -15.97
N VAL A 106 -31.41 10.34 -15.89
CA VAL A 106 -32.34 10.86 -16.90
C VAL A 106 -31.95 12.30 -17.16
N ASN A 107 -31.42 12.59 -18.34
CA ASN A 107 -30.95 13.93 -18.75
C ASN A 107 -31.88 14.63 -19.73
N ILE A 108 -33.06 14.05 -19.97
CA ILE A 108 -34.07 14.56 -20.90
C ILE A 108 -35.35 14.95 -20.17
N GLN A 109 -36.10 15.87 -20.75
CA GLN A 109 -37.36 16.36 -20.21
C GLN A 109 -38.41 16.47 -21.31
N ALA A 110 -39.65 16.08 -21.01
CA ALA A 110 -40.77 16.21 -21.93
C ALA A 110 -41.01 17.69 -22.32
N GLY A 111 -41.33 17.91 -23.59
CA GLY A 111 -41.53 19.23 -24.19
C GLY A 111 -40.24 19.95 -24.60
N GLN A 112 -39.06 19.36 -24.39
CA GLN A 112 -37.77 19.96 -24.72
C GLN A 112 -37.05 19.16 -25.82
N THR A 113 -36.16 19.85 -26.54
CA THR A 113 -35.22 19.18 -27.45
C THR A 113 -34.15 18.46 -26.63
N ASP A 114 -33.89 17.19 -26.94
CA ASP A 114 -32.79 16.43 -26.33
C ASP A 114 -31.44 17.00 -26.78
N ASN A 115 -30.73 17.59 -25.83
CA ASN A 115 -29.39 18.17 -26.00
C ASN A 115 -28.32 17.37 -25.25
N SER A 116 -28.65 16.18 -24.73
CA SER A 116 -27.75 15.38 -23.88
C SER A 116 -26.44 15.03 -24.59
N ALA A 117 -26.52 14.63 -25.87
CA ALA A 117 -25.36 14.28 -26.67
C ALA A 117 -24.41 15.47 -26.89
N ALA A 118 -24.95 16.68 -27.08
CA ALA A 118 -24.15 17.90 -27.23
C ALA A 118 -23.42 18.26 -25.92
N ALA A 119 -23.97 17.85 -24.77
CA ALA A 119 -23.34 17.98 -23.46
C ALA A 119 -22.43 16.80 -23.08
N GLY A 120 -22.20 15.83 -24.00
CA GLY A 120 -21.40 14.63 -23.73
C GLY A 120 -22.07 13.64 -22.77
N LYS A 121 -23.39 13.71 -22.58
CA LYS A 121 -24.18 12.84 -21.70
C LYS A 121 -25.10 11.93 -22.50
N ALA A 122 -25.45 10.79 -21.91
CA ALA A 122 -26.54 9.96 -22.40
C ALA A 122 -27.90 10.60 -22.09
N ALA A 123 -28.92 10.38 -22.92
CA ALA A 123 -30.29 10.80 -22.61
C ALA A 123 -30.83 10.05 -21.38
N ILE A 124 -30.66 8.73 -21.35
CA ILE A 124 -30.99 7.87 -20.19
C ILE A 124 -29.86 6.87 -19.98
N THR A 125 -29.51 6.62 -18.73
CA THR A 125 -28.52 5.59 -18.36
C THR A 125 -29.21 4.47 -17.58
N ILE A 126 -28.98 3.23 -18.00
CA ILE A 126 -29.43 2.02 -17.29
C ILE A 126 -28.18 1.28 -16.81
N ALA A 127 -28.16 0.88 -15.55
CA ALA A 127 -27.09 0.08 -14.99
C ALA A 127 -27.64 -1.14 -14.24
N ASN A 128 -26.89 -2.24 -14.28
CA ASN A 128 -27.14 -3.38 -13.42
C ASN A 128 -26.44 -3.16 -12.06
N LEU A 129 -27.22 -2.88 -11.01
CA LEU A 129 -26.73 -2.63 -9.66
C LEU A 129 -26.49 -3.92 -8.84
N SER A 130 -26.88 -5.09 -9.36
CA SER A 130 -26.71 -6.38 -8.67
C SER A 130 -25.31 -6.98 -8.83
N ASP A 131 -24.54 -6.49 -9.82
CA ASP A 131 -23.15 -6.90 -10.07
C ASP A 131 -22.28 -5.65 -10.22
N LEU A 132 -21.68 -5.25 -9.09
CA LEU A 132 -20.76 -4.13 -8.98
C LEU A 132 -19.32 -4.64 -8.92
N ARG A 133 -18.41 -3.84 -9.47
CA ARG A 133 -16.97 -4.05 -9.43
C ARG A 133 -16.27 -2.78 -9.00
N VAL A 134 -15.03 -2.93 -8.58
CA VAL A 134 -14.15 -1.80 -8.32
C VAL A 134 -13.18 -1.66 -9.47
N GLN A 135 -13.23 -0.52 -10.15
CA GLN A 135 -12.26 -0.17 -11.18
C GLN A 135 -11.07 0.58 -10.57
N LEU A 136 -9.88 0.10 -10.88
CA LEU A 136 -8.61 0.64 -10.41
C LEU A 136 -7.82 1.26 -11.55
N SER A 137 -7.05 2.28 -11.22
CA SER A 137 -6.08 2.92 -12.10
C SER A 137 -4.67 2.73 -11.52
N LEU A 138 -4.00 1.63 -11.91
CA LEU A 138 -2.72 1.24 -11.33
C LEU A 138 -1.55 1.97 -12.01
N THR A 139 -0.61 2.47 -11.22
CA THR A 139 0.67 3.01 -11.72
C THR A 139 1.56 1.91 -12.30
N LYS A 140 2.67 2.30 -12.93
CA LYS A 140 3.65 1.35 -13.49
C LYS A 140 4.21 0.38 -12.44
N SER A 141 4.55 0.85 -11.24
CA SER A 141 5.09 0.02 -10.17
C SER A 141 4.04 -0.95 -9.61
N GLU A 142 2.82 -0.47 -9.37
CA GLU A 142 1.72 -1.29 -8.85
C GLU A 142 1.30 -2.36 -9.85
N SER A 143 1.16 -1.98 -11.13
CA SER A 143 0.72 -2.89 -12.18
C SER A 143 1.73 -4.00 -12.53
N ALA A 144 2.99 -3.85 -12.13
CA ALA A 144 3.99 -4.91 -12.21
C ALA A 144 3.77 -6.01 -11.16
N GLN A 145 3.18 -5.66 -10.02
CA GLN A 145 2.94 -6.56 -8.89
C GLN A 145 1.52 -7.15 -8.90
N VAL A 146 0.54 -6.39 -9.40
CA VAL A 146 -0.87 -6.81 -9.42
C VAL A 146 -1.15 -7.79 -10.55
N LYS A 147 -1.76 -8.92 -10.21
CA LYS A 147 -2.11 -10.02 -11.13
C LYS A 147 -3.53 -10.49 -10.88
N LYS A 148 -4.18 -10.98 -11.95
CA LYS A 148 -5.49 -11.64 -11.86
C LYS A 148 -5.44 -12.77 -10.81
N GLY A 149 -6.48 -12.86 -10.00
CA GLY A 149 -6.64 -13.88 -8.97
C GLY A 149 -6.12 -13.50 -7.58
N GLN A 150 -5.39 -12.38 -7.44
CA GLN A 150 -4.94 -11.91 -6.13
C GLN A 150 -6.13 -11.48 -5.25
N ARG A 151 -6.01 -11.75 -3.95
CA ARG A 151 -7.01 -11.37 -2.95
C ARG A 151 -6.92 -9.88 -2.67
N ALA A 152 -8.07 -9.24 -2.52
CA ALA A 152 -8.18 -7.83 -2.17
C ALA A 152 -9.05 -7.65 -0.94
N LYS A 153 -8.70 -6.66 -0.12
CA LYS A 153 -9.53 -6.09 0.94
C LYS A 153 -10.12 -4.79 0.41
N LEU A 154 -11.43 -4.64 0.49
CA LEU A 154 -12.20 -3.51 -0.03
C LEU A 154 -12.82 -2.78 1.16
N THR A 155 -12.51 -1.50 1.35
CA THR A 155 -12.99 -0.74 2.51
C THR A 155 -13.84 0.44 2.06
N TYR A 156 -15.11 0.44 2.44
CA TYR A 156 -16.09 1.47 2.12
C TYR A 156 -16.86 1.86 3.38
N LEU A 157 -16.94 3.15 3.72
CA LEU A 157 -17.61 3.65 4.94
C LEU A 157 -17.20 2.91 6.23
N ASN A 158 -15.90 2.65 6.40
CA ASN A 158 -15.33 1.87 7.51
C ASN A 158 -15.76 0.39 7.59
N GLN A 159 -16.51 -0.11 6.60
CA GLN A 159 -16.80 -1.53 6.45
C GLN A 159 -15.79 -2.16 5.52
N THR A 160 -15.32 -3.35 5.90
CA THR A 160 -14.36 -4.12 5.13
C THR A 160 -15.02 -5.34 4.54
N ASP A 161 -14.86 -5.51 3.24
CA ASP A 161 -15.23 -6.72 2.51
C ASP A 161 -14.01 -7.32 1.81
N THR A 162 -14.17 -8.56 1.35
CA THR A 162 -13.14 -9.27 0.59
C THR A 162 -13.52 -9.34 -0.87
N GLY A 163 -12.51 -9.32 -1.72
CA GLY A 163 -12.65 -9.45 -3.15
C GLY A 163 -11.46 -10.12 -3.81
N GLN A 164 -11.49 -10.16 -5.14
CA GLN A 164 -10.43 -10.72 -5.95
C GLN A 164 -10.22 -9.89 -7.22
N VAL A 165 -8.96 -9.70 -7.61
CA VAL A 165 -8.60 -9.08 -8.88
C VAL A 165 -9.14 -9.94 -10.02
N ALA A 166 -10.16 -9.45 -10.71
CA ALA A 166 -10.84 -10.14 -11.79
C ALA A 166 -10.11 -10.00 -13.13
N SER A 167 -9.54 -8.83 -13.38
CA SER A 167 -8.79 -8.54 -14.60
C SER A 167 -7.77 -7.43 -14.40
N VAL A 168 -6.74 -7.44 -15.25
CA VAL A 168 -5.80 -6.34 -15.44
C VAL A 168 -5.68 -6.14 -16.94
N ALA A 169 -5.98 -4.94 -17.43
CA ALA A 169 -6.02 -4.63 -18.86
C ALA A 169 -4.66 -4.90 -19.52
N PRO A 170 -4.58 -5.36 -20.77
CA PRO A 170 -3.30 -5.63 -21.43
C PRO A 170 -2.50 -4.36 -21.75
N THR A 171 -3.15 -3.19 -21.76
CA THR A 171 -2.58 -1.89 -22.15
C THR A 171 -2.74 -0.86 -21.04
N ALA A 172 -1.87 0.15 -21.05
CA ALA A 172 -2.00 1.34 -20.21
C ALA A 172 -2.70 2.47 -20.99
N THR A 173 -3.44 3.31 -20.27
CA THR A 173 -4.12 4.49 -20.77
C THR A 173 -3.58 5.72 -20.06
N THR A 174 -3.37 6.81 -20.80
CA THR A 174 -2.93 8.08 -20.21
C THR A 174 -4.14 8.86 -19.75
N THR A 175 -4.20 9.14 -18.46
CA THR A 175 -5.18 10.06 -17.88
C THR A 175 -4.50 11.42 -17.69
N THR A 176 -5.05 12.46 -18.31
CA THR A 176 -4.61 13.84 -18.15
C THR A 176 -5.45 14.49 -17.05
N SER A 177 -4.80 14.99 -16.01
CA SER A 177 -5.47 15.77 -14.98
C SER A 177 -5.98 17.10 -15.54
N ALA A 178 -6.91 17.75 -14.83
CA ALA A 178 -7.34 19.12 -15.16
C ALA A 178 -6.20 20.15 -15.16
N THR A 179 -5.06 19.83 -14.51
CA THR A 179 -3.85 20.65 -14.47
C THR A 179 -2.84 20.31 -15.58
N GLY A 180 -3.19 19.41 -16.51
CA GLY A 180 -2.34 18.99 -17.63
C GLY A 180 -1.33 17.89 -17.30
N ALA A 181 -1.28 17.43 -16.04
CA ALA A 181 -0.39 16.33 -15.64
C ALA A 181 -0.90 15.01 -16.23
N SER A 182 -0.08 14.38 -17.07
CA SER A 182 -0.40 13.11 -17.72
C SER A 182 0.29 11.97 -17.00
N THR A 183 -0.49 11.06 -16.39
CA THR A 183 0.06 9.86 -15.76
C THR A 183 -0.50 8.62 -16.45
N PRO A 184 0.35 7.78 -17.08
CA PRO A 184 -0.09 6.51 -17.64
C PRO A 184 -0.50 5.57 -16.50
N THR A 185 -1.72 5.07 -16.57
CA THR A 185 -2.26 4.10 -15.62
C THR A 185 -2.74 2.86 -16.36
N ARG A 186 -2.70 1.71 -15.70
CA ARG A 186 -3.18 0.45 -16.23
C ARG A 186 -4.45 0.06 -15.49
N ALA A 187 -5.54 -0.11 -16.23
CA ALA A 187 -6.83 -0.44 -15.64
C ALA A 187 -6.80 -1.86 -15.04
N ALA A 188 -7.42 -2.03 -13.88
CA ALA A 188 -7.72 -3.33 -13.30
C ALA A 188 -9.12 -3.32 -12.70
N GLN A 189 -9.73 -4.50 -12.57
CA GLN A 189 -11.02 -4.65 -11.92
C GLN A 189 -10.93 -5.63 -10.76
N VAL A 190 -11.57 -5.30 -9.65
CA VAL A 190 -11.74 -6.17 -8.49
C VAL A 190 -13.22 -6.51 -8.34
N THR A 191 -13.51 -7.77 -8.11
CA THR A 191 -14.86 -8.29 -7.81
C THR A 191 -15.01 -8.49 -6.31
N PHE A 192 -16.21 -8.25 -5.78
CA PHE A 192 -16.55 -8.59 -4.40
C PHE A 192 -16.79 -10.10 -4.29
N THR A 193 -16.28 -10.74 -3.23
CA THR A 193 -16.64 -12.14 -2.91
C THR A 193 -18.11 -12.24 -2.52
N LYS A 194 -18.59 -11.25 -1.76
CA LYS A 194 -19.99 -11.03 -1.45
C LYS A 194 -20.23 -9.54 -1.52
N GLN A 195 -21.14 -9.10 -2.38
CA GLN A 195 -21.41 -7.68 -2.59
C GLN A 195 -22.22 -7.10 -1.40
N PRO A 196 -21.76 -6.00 -0.79
CA PRO A 196 -22.54 -5.24 0.19
C PRO A 196 -23.73 -4.50 -0.45
N THR A 197 -24.80 -4.30 0.31
CA THR A 197 -26.03 -3.66 -0.17
C THR A 197 -25.98 -2.13 -0.17
N ASN A 198 -25.03 -1.53 0.56
CA ASN A 198 -24.88 -0.09 0.73
C ASN A 198 -23.88 0.55 -0.25
N LEU A 199 -23.38 -0.20 -1.23
CA LEU A 199 -22.50 0.35 -2.24
C LEU A 199 -23.25 1.29 -3.17
N VAL A 200 -22.70 2.48 -3.39
CA VAL A 200 -23.22 3.45 -4.35
C VAL A 200 -22.21 3.56 -5.51
N PRO A 201 -22.60 3.18 -6.74
CA PRO A 201 -21.72 3.33 -7.89
C PRO A 201 -21.33 4.78 -8.13
N GLY A 202 -20.12 4.99 -8.64
CA GLY A 202 -19.52 6.29 -8.84
C GLY A 202 -18.73 6.82 -7.64
N PHE A 203 -18.90 6.24 -6.44
CA PHE A 203 -18.06 6.57 -5.30
C PHE A 203 -16.76 5.77 -5.26
N ASP A 204 -15.80 6.37 -4.57
CA ASP A 204 -14.49 5.77 -4.35
C ASP A 204 -14.52 4.75 -3.20
N ILE A 205 -13.61 3.79 -3.26
CA ILE A 205 -13.42 2.71 -2.30
C ILE A 205 -11.93 2.40 -2.15
N ASP A 206 -11.49 2.18 -0.91
CA ASP A 206 -10.10 1.82 -0.63
C ASP A 206 -9.86 0.34 -0.91
N VAL A 207 -8.78 0.04 -1.62
CA VAL A 207 -8.42 -1.31 -2.04
C VAL A 207 -7.02 -1.66 -1.60
N THR A 208 -6.89 -2.74 -0.84
CA THR A 208 -5.60 -3.33 -0.46
C THR A 208 -5.47 -4.71 -1.11
N ILE A 209 -4.63 -4.82 -2.13
CA ILE A 209 -4.38 -6.06 -2.87
C ILE A 209 -3.19 -6.78 -2.23
N THR A 210 -3.35 -8.05 -1.89
CA THR A 210 -2.24 -8.92 -1.50
C THR A 210 -1.49 -9.37 -2.74
N VAL A 211 -0.27 -8.86 -2.93
CA VAL A 211 0.51 -9.13 -4.15
C VAL A 211 1.45 -10.32 -4.03
N ASP A 212 1.95 -10.58 -2.83
CA ASP A 212 2.81 -11.71 -2.53
C ASP A 212 2.80 -12.01 -1.02
N SER A 213 3.13 -13.23 -0.63
CA SER A 213 3.12 -13.68 0.77
C SER A 213 4.13 -14.79 1.01
N ALA A 214 4.83 -14.72 2.14
CA ALA A 214 5.73 -15.77 2.59
C ALA A 214 5.33 -16.25 3.98
N LYS A 215 5.23 -17.58 4.14
CA LYS A 215 4.98 -18.22 5.44
C LYS A 215 6.30 -18.47 6.15
N ASN A 216 6.31 -18.31 7.49
CA ASN A 216 7.46 -18.64 8.34
C ASN A 216 8.80 -17.97 7.92
N ALA A 217 8.72 -16.79 7.30
CA ALA A 217 9.88 -16.02 6.89
C ALA A 217 10.55 -15.37 8.09
N LEU A 218 11.89 -15.31 8.12
CA LEU A 218 12.59 -14.52 9.12
C LEU A 218 12.34 -13.04 8.81
N THR A 219 11.82 -12.29 9.78
CA THR A 219 11.45 -10.89 9.56
C THR A 219 11.98 -9.99 10.66
N ILE A 220 12.24 -8.74 10.29
CA ILE A 220 12.61 -7.66 11.19
C ILE A 220 11.71 -6.44 10.95
N PRO A 221 11.54 -5.54 11.95
CA PRO A 221 10.92 -4.25 11.72
C PRO A 221 11.70 -3.45 10.67
N GLN A 222 10.99 -2.77 9.76
CA GLN A 222 11.62 -2.02 8.67
C GLN A 222 12.57 -0.92 9.18
N GLU A 223 12.22 -0.30 10.32
CA GLU A 223 13.01 0.73 10.99
C GLU A 223 14.38 0.25 11.53
N ALA A 224 14.65 -1.05 11.52
CA ALA A 224 15.94 -1.61 11.88
C ALA A 224 16.97 -1.54 10.74
N ILE A 225 16.52 -1.35 9.49
CA ILE A 225 17.39 -1.33 8.32
C ILE A 225 18.06 0.02 8.21
N THR A 226 19.36 -0.01 7.97
CA THR A 226 20.12 1.13 7.46
C THR A 226 20.80 0.74 6.15
N TYR A 227 21.44 1.72 5.52
CA TYR A 227 22.19 1.50 4.29
C TYR A 227 23.64 1.93 4.50
N ASP A 228 24.57 1.23 3.88
CA ASP A 228 25.96 1.69 3.80
C ASP A 228 26.13 2.81 2.75
N ARG A 229 27.37 3.26 2.55
CA ARG A 229 27.69 4.30 1.56
C ARG A 229 27.40 3.88 0.11
N ASN A 230 27.28 2.58 -0.15
CA ASN A 230 27.00 2.01 -1.46
C ASN A 230 25.52 1.63 -1.62
N ASN A 231 24.67 2.06 -0.68
CA ASN A 231 23.24 1.77 -0.65
C ASN A 231 22.90 0.26 -0.46
N HIS A 232 23.79 -0.51 0.17
CA HIS A 232 23.50 -1.90 0.54
C HIS A 232 22.84 -1.99 1.92
N PRO A 233 21.78 -2.81 2.06
CA PRO A 233 21.03 -2.93 3.31
C PRO A 233 21.85 -3.64 4.39
N LEU A 234 21.79 -3.10 5.60
CA LEU A 234 22.47 -3.63 6.77
C LEU A 234 21.67 -3.37 8.05
N VAL A 235 22.01 -4.09 9.10
CA VAL A 235 21.44 -3.90 10.45
C VAL A 235 22.54 -3.90 11.50
N PHE A 236 22.24 -3.37 12.69
CA PHE A 236 23.11 -3.49 13.85
C PHE A 236 22.57 -4.55 14.81
N ARG A 237 23.30 -5.65 14.97
CA ARG A 237 23.00 -6.67 15.98
C ARG A 237 23.64 -6.32 17.32
N VAL A 238 22.99 -6.67 18.42
CA VAL A 238 23.59 -6.57 19.76
C VAL A 238 24.29 -7.89 20.08
N VAL A 239 25.62 -7.86 20.12
CA VAL A 239 26.45 -9.02 20.45
C VAL A 239 27.34 -8.65 21.64
N LYS A 240 27.13 -9.30 22.79
CA LYS A 240 27.90 -9.07 24.03
C LYS A 240 27.96 -7.57 24.43
N GLY A 241 26.81 -6.87 24.38
CA GLY A 241 26.71 -5.44 24.73
C GLY A 241 27.35 -4.47 23.73
N LYS A 242 27.62 -4.92 22.50
CA LYS A 242 28.17 -4.09 21.43
C LYS A 242 27.33 -4.19 20.16
N ALA A 243 27.20 -3.08 19.45
CA ALA A 243 26.59 -3.02 18.13
C ALA A 243 27.53 -3.64 17.10
N ARG A 244 27.04 -4.65 16.36
CA ARG A 244 27.76 -5.32 15.28
C ARG A 244 27.03 -5.09 13.97
N GLN A 245 27.68 -4.38 13.06
CA GLN A 245 27.16 -4.16 11.72
C GLN A 245 27.11 -5.51 10.98
N THR A 246 25.96 -5.83 10.42
CA THR A 246 25.71 -7.10 9.72
C THR A 246 24.99 -6.79 8.43
N SER A 247 25.62 -7.09 7.30
CA SER A 247 24.99 -7.00 5.98
C SER A 247 23.89 -8.06 5.89
N ILE A 248 22.78 -7.71 5.25
CA ILE A 248 21.63 -8.60 5.10
C ILE A 248 21.15 -8.64 3.65
N THR A 249 20.52 -9.74 3.27
CA THR A 249 19.78 -9.83 2.01
C THR A 249 18.29 -9.72 2.35
N THR A 250 17.62 -8.71 1.79
CA THR A 250 16.20 -8.45 2.01
C THR A 250 15.33 -9.13 0.97
N GLY A 251 14.09 -9.44 1.35
CA GLY A 251 13.08 -10.03 0.48
C GLY A 251 11.77 -9.27 0.59
N LEU A 252 10.67 -10.03 0.74
CA LEU A 252 9.33 -9.49 0.82
C LEU A 252 9.21 -8.38 1.89
N GLN A 253 8.58 -7.28 1.53
CA GLN A 253 8.35 -6.14 2.42
C GLN A 253 6.85 -5.94 2.65
N SER A 254 6.46 -5.75 3.90
CA SER A 254 5.15 -5.26 4.31
C SER A 254 5.27 -3.82 4.82
N ASN A 255 4.15 -3.21 5.22
CA ASN A 255 4.16 -1.83 5.73
C ASN A 255 5.00 -1.63 7.00
N THR A 256 5.25 -2.68 7.78
CA THR A 256 5.93 -2.57 9.08
C THR A 256 7.15 -3.48 9.21
N ARG A 257 7.28 -4.48 8.35
CA ARG A 257 8.32 -5.51 8.45
C ARG A 257 8.90 -5.85 7.09
N ILE A 258 10.08 -6.44 7.12
CA ILE A 258 10.77 -6.94 5.94
C ILE A 258 11.31 -8.34 6.20
N ALA A 259 11.22 -9.20 5.20
CA ALA A 259 11.81 -10.52 5.21
C ALA A 259 13.32 -10.42 4.97
N VAL A 260 14.07 -11.24 5.68
CA VAL A 260 15.53 -11.34 5.56
C VAL A 260 15.87 -12.78 5.20
N SER A 261 16.50 -12.98 4.05
CA SER A 261 16.92 -14.31 3.57
C SER A 261 18.30 -14.69 4.08
N GLU A 262 19.20 -13.73 4.27
CA GLU A 262 20.60 -13.96 4.67
C GLU A 262 21.09 -12.90 5.67
N GLY A 263 22.10 -13.27 6.47
CA GLY A 263 22.79 -12.38 7.41
C GLY A 263 22.26 -12.41 8.85
N LEU A 264 21.03 -12.90 9.07
CA LEU A 264 20.40 -13.00 10.39
C LEU A 264 19.92 -14.41 10.71
N ALA A 265 19.88 -14.72 12.01
CA ALA A 265 19.23 -15.90 12.56
C ALA A 265 18.01 -15.51 13.40
N ALA A 266 17.09 -16.46 13.58
CA ALA A 266 15.97 -16.28 14.51
C ALA A 266 16.49 -16.09 15.94
N GLY A 267 15.95 -15.11 16.65
CA GLY A 267 16.37 -14.74 17.99
C GLY A 267 17.46 -13.65 18.04
N ASP A 268 18.05 -13.28 16.90
CA ASP A 268 19.02 -12.19 16.86
C ASP A 268 18.41 -10.88 17.36
N VAL A 269 19.08 -10.25 18.31
CA VAL A 269 18.70 -8.93 18.84
C VAL A 269 19.27 -7.86 17.93
N ILE A 270 18.40 -7.06 17.32
CA ILE A 270 18.71 -5.99 16.38
C ILE A 270 18.31 -4.65 16.96
N ILE A 271 19.05 -3.60 16.63
CA ILE A 271 18.79 -2.23 17.05
C ILE A 271 17.75 -1.60 16.13
N LEU A 272 16.75 -0.96 16.71
CA LEU A 272 15.72 -0.18 16.01
C LEU A 272 16.15 1.28 15.90
N SER A 273 15.88 1.90 14.74
CA SER A 273 16.17 3.32 14.48
C SER A 273 17.58 3.76 14.93
N PRO A 274 18.65 3.07 14.50
CA PRO A 274 20.01 3.37 14.93
C PRO A 274 20.43 4.79 14.56
N SER A 275 21.10 5.49 15.47
CA SER A 275 21.62 6.83 15.19
C SER A 275 22.73 6.79 14.15
N THR A 276 22.90 7.87 13.39
CA THR A 276 24.00 8.01 12.41
C THR A 276 25.40 7.99 13.05
N SER A 277 25.47 8.23 14.36
CA SER A 277 26.69 8.15 15.16
C SER A 277 27.06 6.73 15.61
N LEU A 278 26.13 5.77 15.50
CA LEU A 278 26.37 4.38 15.87
C LEU A 278 27.32 3.72 14.87
N LYS A 279 28.43 3.19 15.36
CA LYS A 279 29.46 2.53 14.54
C LYS A 279 29.55 1.05 14.90
N ASN A 280 30.12 0.28 13.99
CA ASN A 280 30.48 -1.10 14.29
C ASN A 280 31.43 -1.14 15.52
N GLY A 281 31.09 -1.94 16.52
CA GLY A 281 31.82 -2.07 17.78
C GLY A 281 31.43 -1.10 18.89
N SER A 282 30.52 -0.14 18.63
CA SER A 282 30.01 0.78 19.67
C SER A 282 29.41 0.00 20.84
N ALA A 283 29.74 0.39 22.07
CA ALA A 283 29.09 -0.15 23.25
C ALA A 283 27.63 0.33 23.29
N VAL A 284 26.71 -0.60 23.53
CA VAL A 284 25.28 -0.32 23.55
C VAL A 284 24.62 -1.00 24.74
N THR A 285 23.62 -0.32 25.30
CA THR A 285 22.75 -0.88 26.33
C THR A 285 21.34 -0.90 25.78
N ALA A 286 20.70 -2.06 25.79
CA ALA A 286 19.31 -2.16 25.39
C ALA A 286 18.42 -1.43 26.42
N LYS A 287 17.48 -0.63 25.94
CA LYS A 287 16.43 -0.01 26.73
C LYS A 287 15.42 -1.05 27.21
#